data_AF-A0A9P1CPZ2-F1
#
_entry.id   AF-A0A9P1CPZ2-F1
#
_cell.length_a   1.000
_cell.length_b   1.000
_cell.length_c   1.000
_cell.angle_alpha   90.00
_cell.angle_beta   90.00
_cell.angle_gamma   90.00
#
_symmetry.space_group_name_H-M   'P 1'
#
loop_
_entity.id
_entity.type
_entity.pdbx_description
1 polymer ?
#
loop_
_entity_poly.entity_id
_entity_poly.type
_entity_poly.pdbx_seq_one_letter_code
_entity_poly.pdbx_strand_id
1 'polypeptide(L)'
;MRKQAWIELGEEVPSPLDDAYSKESKTSRSPHHSVASAATVAWKATAVPSTPRRAQKVCILIMGLCIFLGSCVYVLSPSFPRHGGGHGLRGPVSAPPFVVVIDAGSTGTKVHTYCFSKGQVCRDLDANRPRISATKPGLSSCADAECLSTLLTPLMENVVQRVPAESRASTPLALRATAGFRLLGRERAEALLKKIRLIVADYGFRDAGVEVMTGDDEGLLQWIAVNSLLGRLQTNQSTVVVLDLGGASTQIAYALDDGIETTDWQKSFIRALPLPGSERMVQIYEHSYLGYGLVAARQKIMKEVNASDLLPRNPCFPWSADLPQDEGHGAGGAGNAQQCVQLISRVLRPADCNDPVAEADSCDFARVWAGPGMNLSNQSQPVGCSFYFFGLEDAGAVPSDATSAEVAISVTPSPCSPWALA
;
A
#
# COMPACT_ATOMS: atom_id res chain seq x y z
N MET A 1 21.13 4.23 -7.94
CA MET A 1 20.27 5.33 -7.43
C MET A 1 18.85 5.04 -7.91
N ARG A 2 17.88 4.78 -7.01
CA ARG A 2 16.47 4.57 -7.38
C ARG A 2 15.60 5.61 -6.65
N LYS A 3 14.71 6.28 -7.36
CA LYS A 3 13.86 7.37 -6.85
C LYS A 3 12.40 6.88 -6.78
N GLN A 4 11.92 6.73 -5.53
CA GLN A 4 10.55 6.90 -4.95
C GLN A 4 9.37 7.28 -5.85
N ALA A 5 8.15 6.81 -5.57
CA ALA A 5 7.22 6.32 -6.60
C ALA A 5 5.75 6.07 -6.08
N TRP A 6 4.68 6.69 -6.63
CA TRP A 6 3.23 6.33 -6.39
C TRP A 6 2.31 6.66 -7.60
N ILE A 7 1.06 6.16 -7.63
CA ILE A 7 0.15 6.34 -8.79
C ILE A 7 -1.19 6.96 -8.39
N GLU A 8 -1.69 7.93 -9.18
CA GLU A 8 -3.07 8.46 -9.10
C GLU A 8 -3.97 7.72 -10.10
N LEU A 9 -5.13 7.24 -9.64
CA LEU A 9 -6.11 6.48 -10.43
C LEU A 9 -7.28 7.39 -10.87
N GLY A 10 -7.48 7.57 -12.17
CA GLY A 10 -8.61 8.33 -12.72
C GLY A 10 -9.79 7.45 -13.19
N GLU A 11 -11.02 7.96 -13.09
CA GLU A 11 -12.19 7.45 -13.83
C GLU A 11 -12.49 8.35 -15.05
N GLU A 12 -12.88 7.77 -16.18
CA GLU A 12 -13.40 8.53 -17.34
C GLU A 12 -14.88 8.90 -17.13
N VAL A 13 -15.21 10.19 -17.26
CA VAL A 13 -16.59 10.67 -17.43
C VAL A 13 -16.95 10.56 -18.92
N PRO A 14 -18.04 9.87 -19.32
CA PRO A 14 -18.47 9.85 -20.71
C PRO A 14 -18.86 11.27 -21.17
N SER A 15 -18.29 11.74 -22.27
CA SER A 15 -18.72 13.01 -22.87
C SER A 15 -20.10 12.85 -23.53
N PRO A 16 -20.99 13.85 -23.43
CA PRO A 16 -22.27 13.80 -24.14
C PRO A 16 -22.00 14.11 -25.62
N LEU A 17 -22.10 13.08 -26.46
CA LEU A 17 -22.22 13.24 -27.90
C LEU A 17 -23.58 12.68 -28.32
N ASP A 18 -24.54 13.58 -28.52
CA ASP A 18 -25.61 13.42 -29.49
C ASP A 18 -26.11 14.81 -29.89
N ASP A 19 -25.91 15.17 -31.16
CA ASP A 19 -26.91 15.84 -32.01
C ASP A 19 -26.26 16.30 -33.32
N ALA A 20 -26.00 15.34 -34.22
CA ALA A 20 -26.10 15.55 -35.66
C ALA A 20 -25.92 14.21 -36.35
N TYR A 21 -27.02 13.59 -36.80
CA TYR A 21 -27.19 13.10 -38.18
C TYR A 21 -28.50 12.32 -38.29
N SER A 22 -29.60 13.05 -38.43
CA SER A 22 -30.80 12.55 -39.10
C SER A 22 -30.78 13.06 -40.54
N LYS A 23 -30.67 12.16 -41.54
CA LYS A 23 -31.47 12.12 -42.78
C LYS A 23 -30.89 11.16 -43.84
N GLU A 24 -31.73 10.18 -44.21
CA GLU A 24 -31.91 9.53 -45.53
C GLU A 24 -30.71 8.74 -46.13
N SER A 25 -30.83 7.53 -46.70
CA SER A 25 -31.90 6.95 -47.54
C SER A 25 -31.81 5.41 -47.62
N LYS A 26 -32.88 4.79 -48.15
CA LYS A 26 -33.19 3.35 -48.26
C LYS A 26 -32.34 2.60 -49.30
N THR A 27 -32.02 1.31 -49.09
CA THR A 27 -32.39 0.13 -49.95
C THR A 27 -31.74 -1.22 -49.55
N SER A 28 -32.59 -2.25 -49.35
CA SER A 28 -32.52 -3.68 -49.78
C SER A 28 -31.35 -4.66 -49.45
N ARG A 29 -31.74 -5.76 -48.75
CA ARG A 29 -31.37 -7.23 -48.85
C ARG A 29 -30.43 -7.93 -47.82
N SER A 30 -31.05 -8.85 -47.06
CA SER A 30 -30.65 -10.18 -46.52
C SER A 30 -29.55 -10.34 -45.43
N PRO A 31 -29.62 -11.39 -44.56
CA PRO A 31 -29.06 -11.38 -43.21
C PRO A 31 -27.65 -11.96 -43.15
N HIS A 32 -26.72 -11.18 -42.63
CA HIS A 32 -25.46 -11.68 -42.08
C HIS A 32 -25.34 -11.21 -40.64
N HIS A 33 -24.96 -12.16 -39.78
CA HIS A 33 -24.70 -12.02 -38.36
C HIS A 33 -24.03 -10.68 -38.01
N SER A 34 -24.72 -9.84 -37.24
CA SER A 34 -24.14 -8.64 -36.64
C SER A 34 -23.21 -9.06 -35.51
N VAL A 35 -21.91 -9.08 -35.80
CA VAL A 35 -20.88 -8.91 -34.78
C VAL A 35 -21.04 -7.49 -34.26
N ALA A 36 -21.37 -7.34 -32.97
CA ALA A 36 -21.42 -6.04 -32.33
C ALA A 36 -20.05 -5.38 -32.47
N SER A 37 -20.02 -4.25 -33.17
CA SER A 37 -18.87 -3.37 -33.33
C SER A 37 -18.37 -2.95 -31.94
N ALA A 38 -17.24 -3.50 -31.52
CA ALA A 38 -16.48 -2.97 -30.39
C ALA A 38 -16.14 -1.51 -30.69
N ALA A 39 -16.54 -0.60 -29.80
CA ALA A 39 -16.18 0.80 -29.89
C ALA A 39 -14.66 0.93 -29.78
N THR A 40 -14.01 1.25 -30.89
CA THR A 40 -12.59 1.60 -30.92
C THR A 40 -12.45 3.01 -30.36
N VAL A 41 -11.98 3.15 -29.13
CA VAL A 41 -11.61 4.44 -28.57
C VAL A 41 -10.07 4.53 -28.58
N ALA A 42 -9.55 5.50 -29.33
CA ALA A 42 -8.11 5.74 -29.46
C ALA A 42 -7.67 6.78 -28.43
N TRP A 43 -6.54 6.53 -27.75
CA TRP A 43 -6.01 7.45 -26.73
C TRP A 43 -4.50 7.69 -26.84
N LYS A 44 -4.10 8.87 -26.37
CA LYS A 44 -2.73 9.36 -26.22
C LYS A 44 -2.36 9.39 -24.73
N ALA A 45 -1.27 8.73 -24.36
CA ALA A 45 -0.54 9.06 -23.15
C ALA A 45 0.02 10.48 -23.29
N THR A 46 -0.28 11.37 -22.35
CA THR A 46 0.42 12.66 -22.26
C THR A 46 1.23 12.69 -20.98
N ALA A 47 2.55 12.49 -21.12
CA ALA A 47 3.48 12.84 -20.07
C ALA A 47 3.35 14.36 -19.82
N VAL A 48 2.74 14.74 -18.70
CA VAL A 48 2.63 16.15 -18.34
C VAL A 48 4.01 16.63 -17.85
N PRO A 49 4.61 17.67 -18.46
CA PRO A 49 5.88 18.20 -18.00
C PRO A 49 5.73 18.76 -16.58
N SER A 50 6.64 18.34 -15.70
CA SER A 50 6.69 18.67 -14.28
C SER A 50 6.60 20.18 -14.00
N THR A 51 5.69 20.60 -13.11
CA THR A 51 5.80 21.84 -12.35
C THR A 51 6.89 21.71 -11.25
N PRO A 52 7.54 22.81 -10.83
CA PRO A 52 8.98 22.79 -10.56
C PRO A 52 9.37 22.23 -9.18
N ARG A 53 10.21 21.18 -9.21
CA ARG A 53 11.44 20.87 -8.43
C ARG A 53 11.56 21.11 -6.92
N ARG A 54 10.54 21.61 -6.21
CA ARG A 54 10.59 21.79 -4.72
C ARG A 54 9.73 20.77 -3.97
N ALA A 55 8.70 20.20 -4.59
CA ALA A 55 7.83 19.16 -4.02
C ALA A 55 8.42 17.73 -4.11
N GLN A 56 9.29 17.47 -5.09
CA GLN A 56 9.87 16.14 -5.39
C GLN A 56 10.92 15.62 -4.39
N LYS A 57 11.42 16.45 -3.45
CA LYS A 57 12.42 16.01 -2.45
C LYS A 57 11.77 15.55 -1.13
N VAL A 58 10.46 15.71 -1.01
CA VAL A 58 9.72 15.50 0.24
C VAL A 58 9.31 14.03 0.39
N CYS A 59 9.03 13.28 -0.69
CA CYS A 59 8.29 12.01 -0.59
C CYS A 59 9.05 10.77 -0.03
N ILE A 60 10.38 10.76 0.02
CA ILE A 60 11.15 9.80 0.84
C ILE A 60 11.27 10.30 2.28
N LEU A 61 11.27 11.63 2.53
CA LEU A 61 11.16 12.23 3.89
C LEU A 61 9.85 11.84 4.57
N ILE A 62 8.93 11.32 3.77
CA ILE A 62 7.52 11.14 4.01
C ILE A 62 7.22 9.74 4.52
N MET A 63 7.46 8.62 3.82
CA MET A 63 6.96 7.29 4.29
C MET A 63 7.36 6.91 5.73
N GLY A 64 8.52 7.35 6.21
CA GLY A 64 8.85 7.22 7.64
C GLY A 64 8.73 8.49 8.48
N LEU A 65 8.40 9.67 7.92
CA LEU A 65 7.59 10.68 8.63
C LEU A 65 6.17 10.17 8.86
N CYS A 66 5.67 9.20 8.10
CA CYS A 66 4.31 8.69 8.22
C CYS A 66 4.21 7.58 9.24
N ILE A 67 5.21 6.68 9.26
CA ILE A 67 5.43 5.80 10.41
C ILE A 67 5.81 6.62 11.64
N PHE A 68 6.55 7.74 11.52
CA PHE A 68 6.93 8.60 12.65
C PHE A 68 5.85 9.56 13.14
N LEU A 69 4.98 10.15 12.32
CA LEU A 69 3.89 11.02 12.79
C LEU A 69 2.84 10.18 13.48
N GLY A 70 2.50 9.02 12.93
CA GLY A 70 1.61 8.11 13.65
C GLY A 70 2.25 7.48 14.87
N SER A 71 3.51 7.04 14.83
CA SER A 71 4.19 6.52 16.04
C SER A 71 4.57 7.60 17.05
N CYS A 72 4.83 8.86 16.66
CA CYS A 72 5.01 9.96 17.61
C CYS A 72 3.71 10.44 18.19
N VAL A 73 2.62 10.52 17.41
CA VAL A 73 1.30 10.78 17.99
C VAL A 73 0.93 9.64 18.95
N TYR A 74 1.27 8.38 18.64
CA TYR A 74 0.98 7.25 19.51
C TYR A 74 1.90 7.12 20.75
N VAL A 75 3.19 7.42 20.62
CA VAL A 75 4.21 7.31 21.70
C VAL A 75 4.35 8.62 22.52
N LEU A 76 3.98 9.77 21.97
CA LEU A 76 4.08 11.09 22.64
C LEU A 76 2.73 11.68 23.09
N SER A 77 1.58 11.06 22.77
CA SER A 77 0.29 11.52 23.32
C SER A 77 0.12 11.09 24.78
N PRO A 78 -0.04 12.02 25.75
CA PRO A 78 -0.27 11.69 27.15
C PRO A 78 -1.72 11.24 27.46
N SER A 79 -2.49 10.74 26.49
CA SER A 79 -3.94 10.57 26.68
C SER A 79 -4.54 9.40 25.91
N PHE A 80 -4.27 8.17 26.38
CA PHE A 80 -5.36 7.21 26.56
C PHE A 80 -5.57 7.06 28.08
N PRO A 81 -6.71 7.54 28.64
CA PRO A 81 -6.91 7.54 30.07
C PRO A 81 -7.12 6.11 30.59
N ARG A 82 -6.16 5.59 31.34
CA ARG A 82 -6.46 4.85 32.57
C ARG A 82 -6.34 5.84 33.73
N HIS A 83 -7.50 6.19 34.28
CA HIS A 83 -7.77 6.91 35.53
C HIS A 83 -6.60 7.63 36.25
N GLY A 84 -6.74 8.96 36.37
CA GLY A 84 -6.54 9.68 37.63
C GLY A 84 -5.16 10.30 37.91
N GLY A 85 -5.15 11.63 38.06
CA GLY A 85 -4.14 12.35 38.86
C GLY A 85 -3.17 13.22 38.06
N GLY A 86 -3.36 14.55 38.13
CA GLY A 86 -2.51 15.52 37.46
C GLY A 86 -1.19 15.84 38.16
N HIS A 87 -0.28 16.49 37.42
CA HIS A 87 0.38 17.75 37.76
C HIS A 87 1.53 18.05 36.77
N GLY A 88 1.56 19.27 36.23
CA GLY A 88 2.75 20.12 36.22
C GLY A 88 3.85 19.90 35.16
N LEU A 89 4.00 20.94 34.31
CA LEU A 89 5.23 21.45 33.66
C LEU A 89 5.95 20.57 32.63
N ARG A 90 6.02 21.05 31.37
CA ARG A 90 7.16 20.81 30.47
C ARG A 90 7.24 21.91 29.40
N GLY A 91 8.42 22.54 29.31
CA GLY A 91 8.77 23.49 28.25
C GLY A 91 8.79 22.84 26.86
N PRO A 92 9.14 23.58 25.79
CA PRO A 92 9.06 23.07 24.43
C PRO A 92 10.00 21.87 24.28
N VAL A 93 9.43 20.67 24.19
CA VAL A 93 10.17 19.45 23.87
C VAL A 93 10.67 19.61 22.44
N SER A 94 11.95 19.93 22.27
CA SER A 94 12.59 19.88 20.96
C SER A 94 12.51 18.43 20.46
N ALA A 95 11.89 18.22 19.29
CA ALA A 95 11.81 16.89 18.68
C ALA A 95 13.22 16.26 18.59
N PRO A 96 13.35 14.93 18.82
CA PRO A 96 14.65 14.28 18.78
C PRO A 96 15.30 14.51 17.41
N PRO A 97 16.60 14.84 17.34
CA PRO A 97 17.26 15.22 16.09
C PRO A 97 17.34 14.06 15.10
N PHE A 98 17.15 12.81 15.55
CA PHE A 98 17.13 11.61 14.71
C PHE A 98 16.02 10.65 15.12
N VAL A 99 15.59 9.83 14.17
CA VAL A 99 14.59 8.76 14.35
C VAL A 99 14.93 7.62 13.40
N VAL A 100 14.87 6.39 13.91
CA VAL A 100 15.08 5.17 13.13
C VAL A 100 13.81 4.35 13.11
N VAL A 101 13.37 3.97 11.91
CA VAL A 101 12.21 3.09 11.72
C VAL A 101 12.62 1.93 10.83
N ILE A 102 12.42 0.70 11.30
CA ILE A 102 12.63 -0.52 10.53
C ILE A 102 11.25 -1.08 10.13
N ASP A 103 10.96 -1.05 8.83
CA ASP A 103 9.82 -1.71 8.20
C ASP A 103 10.21 -3.15 7.86
N ALA A 104 9.73 -4.12 8.64
CA ALA A 104 9.96 -5.54 8.42
C ALA A 104 8.82 -6.15 7.59
N GLY A 105 8.84 -5.84 6.30
CA GLY A 105 7.91 -6.33 5.29
C GLY A 105 8.10 -7.81 4.93
N SER A 106 7.11 -8.40 4.26
CA SER A 106 7.12 -9.82 3.89
C SER A 106 8.16 -10.18 2.81
N THR A 107 8.45 -9.27 1.89
CA THR A 107 9.38 -9.49 0.76
C THR A 107 10.77 -8.88 0.98
N GLY A 108 10.93 -8.08 2.04
CA GLY A 108 12.16 -7.39 2.36
C GLY A 108 12.01 -6.49 3.57
N THR A 109 13.15 -6.08 4.11
CA THR A 109 13.25 -5.23 5.30
C THR A 109 13.85 -3.89 4.89
N LYS A 110 13.27 -2.78 5.32
CA LYS A 110 13.79 -1.43 5.04
C LYS A 110 14.05 -0.70 6.34
N VAL A 111 15.17 0.02 6.43
CA VAL A 111 15.41 0.96 7.53
C VAL A 111 15.35 2.38 6.99
N HIS A 112 14.72 3.26 7.76
CA HIS A 112 14.63 4.68 7.49
C HIS A 112 15.29 5.45 8.64
N THR A 113 16.31 6.24 8.31
CA THR A 113 17.06 7.06 9.28
C THR A 113 16.82 8.55 9.06
N TYR A 114 15.81 9.08 9.74
CA TYR A 114 15.46 10.50 9.68
C TYR A 114 16.35 11.35 10.56
N CYS A 115 16.56 12.58 10.11
CA CYS A 115 17.15 13.66 10.89
C CYS A 115 16.19 14.84 10.83
N PHE A 116 16.04 15.58 11.93
CA PHE A 116 15.18 16.75 12.01
C PHE A 116 15.97 17.96 12.47
N SER A 117 15.78 19.09 11.78
CA SER A 117 16.34 20.38 12.14
C SER A 117 15.31 21.46 11.87
N LYS A 118 14.99 22.28 12.88
CA LYS A 118 14.02 23.39 12.79
C LYS A 118 12.65 22.95 12.23
N GLY A 119 12.16 21.78 12.68
CA GLY A 119 10.86 21.24 12.24
C GLY A 119 10.86 20.67 10.82
N GLN A 120 12.01 20.60 10.15
CA GLN A 120 12.15 20.04 8.81
C GLN A 120 13.04 18.82 8.83
N VAL A 121 12.77 17.88 7.92
CA VAL A 121 13.62 16.72 7.76
C VAL A 121 14.91 17.12 7.02
N CYS A 122 16.05 16.73 7.56
CA CYS A 122 17.36 17.03 7.00
C CYS A 122 17.50 16.44 5.60
N ARG A 123 18.26 17.13 4.73
CA ARG A 123 18.58 16.61 3.40
C ARG A 123 19.57 15.46 3.49
N ASP A 124 19.46 14.52 2.57
CA ASP A 124 20.51 13.51 2.37
C ASP A 124 21.71 14.16 1.70
N LEU A 125 22.80 14.27 2.46
CA LEU A 125 24.04 14.90 2.02
C LEU A 125 25.03 13.89 1.44
N ASP A 126 24.88 12.60 1.75
CA ASP A 126 25.80 11.54 1.34
C ASP A 126 25.05 10.41 0.62
N ALA A 127 25.34 10.23 -0.67
CA ALA A 127 24.77 9.16 -1.49
C ALA A 127 25.26 7.76 -1.07
N ASN A 128 26.43 7.67 -0.42
CA ASN A 128 26.98 6.41 0.10
C ASN A 128 26.36 6.02 1.44
N ARG A 129 25.64 6.93 2.09
CA ARG A 129 24.90 6.68 3.33
C ARG A 129 23.44 7.04 3.10
N PRO A 130 22.70 6.29 2.27
CA PRO A 130 21.32 6.63 1.99
C PRO A 130 20.50 6.60 3.27
N ARG A 131 19.49 7.47 3.37
CA ARG A 131 18.53 7.46 4.48
C ARG A 131 17.68 6.23 4.54
N ILE A 132 17.40 5.66 3.37
CA ILE A 132 16.71 4.39 3.25
C ILE A 132 17.72 3.36 2.75
N SER A 133 17.86 2.28 3.50
CA SER A 133 18.55 1.07 3.04
C SER A 133 17.62 -0.13 3.22
N ALA A 134 17.85 -1.19 2.46
CA ALA A 134 16.96 -2.33 2.42
C ALA A 134 17.71 -3.66 2.21
N THR A 135 17.17 -4.74 2.76
CA THR A 135 17.63 -6.11 2.58
C THR A 135 16.49 -7.02 2.13
N LYS A 136 16.85 -8.12 1.46
CA LYS A 136 15.94 -9.19 1.06
C LYS A 136 16.58 -10.54 1.41
N PRO A 137 15.80 -11.58 1.76
CA PRO A 137 14.35 -11.60 1.93
C PRO A 137 13.89 -10.83 3.19
N GLY A 138 12.57 -10.80 3.45
CA GLY A 138 12.01 -10.19 4.67
C GLY A 138 12.34 -11.01 5.93
N LEU A 139 12.43 -10.36 7.10
CA LEU A 139 12.85 -11.04 8.34
C LEU A 139 11.96 -12.24 8.73
N SER A 140 10.70 -12.28 8.28
CA SER A 140 9.79 -13.40 8.54
C SER A 140 10.23 -14.72 7.92
N SER A 141 11.12 -14.70 6.92
CA SER A 141 11.66 -15.93 6.33
C SER A 141 12.75 -16.59 7.19
N CYS A 142 13.26 -15.90 8.22
CA CYS A 142 14.32 -16.44 9.06
C CYS A 142 13.80 -17.53 10.02
N ALA A 143 14.69 -18.47 10.34
CA ALA A 143 14.47 -19.51 11.34
C ALA A 143 15.14 -19.17 12.68
N ASP A 144 16.29 -18.50 12.65
CA ASP A 144 17.16 -18.30 13.79
C ASP A 144 17.72 -16.87 13.89
N ALA A 145 18.55 -16.65 14.90
CA ALA A 145 19.19 -15.35 15.15
C ALA A 145 20.31 -15.05 14.15
N GLU A 146 20.97 -16.07 13.59
CA GLU A 146 22.05 -15.89 12.63
C GLU A 146 21.50 -15.27 11.34
N CYS A 147 20.43 -15.84 10.79
CA CYS A 147 19.73 -15.29 9.63
C CYS A 147 19.27 -13.84 9.87
N LEU A 148 18.70 -13.57 11.06
CA LEU A 148 18.24 -12.22 11.41
C LEU A 148 19.41 -11.22 11.46
N SER A 149 20.52 -11.60 12.09
CA SER A 149 21.73 -10.78 12.16
C SER A 149 22.28 -10.50 10.78
N THR A 150 22.39 -11.51 9.90
CA THR A 150 22.85 -11.33 8.52
C THR A 150 22.01 -10.29 7.76
N LEU A 151 20.68 -10.25 7.98
CA LEU A 151 19.79 -9.30 7.32
C LEU A 151 19.73 -7.92 7.98
N LEU A 152 19.95 -7.82 9.30
CA LEU A 152 19.86 -6.58 10.06
C LEU A 152 21.17 -5.81 10.14
N THR A 153 22.32 -6.50 10.25
CA THR A 153 23.64 -5.87 10.36
C THR A 153 23.91 -4.82 9.29
N PRO A 154 23.77 -5.09 7.98
CA PRO A 154 24.05 -4.06 6.96
C PRO A 154 23.11 -2.84 7.06
N LEU A 155 21.86 -3.04 7.50
CA LEU A 155 20.92 -1.95 7.75
C LEU A 155 21.38 -1.10 8.93
N MET A 156 21.75 -1.75 10.03
CA MET A 156 22.17 -1.07 11.25
C MET A 156 23.54 -0.39 11.11
N GLU A 157 24.46 -0.95 10.32
CA GLU A 157 25.72 -0.31 9.95
C GLU A 157 25.48 1.02 9.22
N ASN A 158 24.54 1.05 8.29
CA ASN A 158 24.13 2.30 7.63
C ASN A 158 23.53 3.32 8.62
N VAL A 159 22.73 2.86 9.58
CA VAL A 159 22.15 3.72 10.63
C VAL A 159 23.25 4.35 11.49
N VAL A 160 24.21 3.56 12.00
CA VAL A 160 25.27 4.07 12.90
C VAL A 160 26.28 4.98 12.21
N GLN A 161 26.40 4.90 10.88
CA GLN A 161 27.18 5.84 10.07
C GLN A 161 26.48 7.20 9.86
N ARG A 162 25.15 7.25 10.07
CA ARG A 162 24.33 8.46 9.94
C ARG A 162 23.99 9.11 11.28
N VAL A 163 23.83 8.32 12.34
CA VAL A 163 23.52 8.82 13.69
C VAL A 163 24.80 8.88 14.54
N PRO A 164 25.24 10.09 14.96
CA PRO A 164 26.40 10.26 15.82
C PRO A 164 26.27 9.45 17.11
N ALA A 165 27.39 8.94 17.64
CA ALA A 165 27.39 8.04 18.81
C ALA A 165 26.70 8.68 20.02
N GLU A 166 26.96 9.97 20.25
CA GLU A 166 26.38 10.79 21.30
C GLU A 166 24.85 10.97 21.18
N SER A 167 24.27 10.78 19.99
CA SER A 167 22.83 10.93 19.76
C SER A 167 22.05 9.61 19.90
N ARG A 168 22.71 8.45 19.84
CA ARG A 168 22.05 7.14 19.75
C ARG A 168 21.11 6.86 20.93
N ALA A 169 21.57 7.09 22.16
CA ALA A 169 20.79 6.85 23.37
C ALA A 169 19.50 7.68 23.47
N SER A 170 19.41 8.80 22.72
CA SER A 170 18.20 9.63 22.64
C SER A 170 17.34 9.35 21.41
N THR A 171 17.93 8.69 20.39
CA THR A 171 17.31 8.43 19.10
C THR A 171 16.37 7.22 19.21
N PRO A 172 15.04 7.41 19.05
CA PRO A 172 14.11 6.28 19.02
C PRO A 172 14.39 5.37 17.82
N LEU A 173 14.44 4.07 18.08
CA LEU A 173 14.42 3.02 17.07
C LEU A 173 13.15 2.18 17.27
N ALA A 174 12.29 2.19 16.27
CA ALA A 174 11.11 1.33 16.22
C ALA A 174 11.26 0.32 15.09
N LEU A 175 10.92 -0.95 15.34
CA LEU A 175 10.72 -1.96 14.30
C LEU A 175 9.25 -2.33 14.25
N ARG A 176 8.69 -2.26 13.05
CA ARG A 176 7.30 -2.57 12.77
C ARG A 176 7.25 -3.69 11.75
N ALA A 177 6.87 -4.88 12.21
CA ALA A 177 6.69 -6.04 11.35
C ALA A 177 5.26 -6.09 10.81
N THR A 178 5.10 -6.36 9.51
CA THR A 178 3.79 -6.29 8.84
C THR A 178 3.21 -7.69 8.58
N ALA A 179 2.44 -7.86 7.51
CA ALA A 179 1.73 -9.10 7.17
C ALA A 179 2.62 -10.35 7.14
N GLY A 180 3.91 -10.23 6.80
CA GLY A 180 4.84 -11.36 6.82
C GLY A 180 4.93 -12.04 8.19
N PHE A 181 4.94 -11.27 9.28
CA PHE A 181 4.92 -11.80 10.65
C PHE A 181 3.52 -12.24 11.09
N ARG A 182 2.47 -11.53 10.65
CA ARG A 182 1.07 -11.93 10.93
C ARG A 182 0.78 -13.36 10.43
N LEU A 183 1.38 -13.75 9.30
CA LEU A 183 1.25 -15.09 8.72
C LEU A 183 2.05 -16.20 9.45
N LEU A 184 3.02 -15.88 10.30
CA LEU A 184 3.84 -16.88 11.00
C LEU A 184 3.11 -17.57 12.17
N GLY A 185 2.00 -16.99 12.63
CA GLY A 185 1.39 -17.32 13.90
C GLY A 185 2.10 -16.65 15.09
N ARG A 186 1.35 -16.43 16.18
CA ARG A 186 1.75 -15.62 17.34
C ARG A 186 3.07 -16.07 17.97
N GLU A 187 3.23 -17.38 18.19
CA GLU A 187 4.39 -17.93 18.89
C GLU A 187 5.69 -17.72 18.11
N ARG A 188 5.69 -18.07 16.82
CA ARG A 188 6.86 -17.90 15.95
C ARG A 188 7.20 -16.43 15.74
N ALA A 189 6.18 -15.57 15.56
CA ALA A 189 6.37 -14.13 15.45
C ALA A 189 7.05 -13.56 16.71
N GLU A 190 6.56 -13.87 17.91
CA GLU A 190 7.16 -13.40 19.17
C GLU A 190 8.57 -13.95 19.38
N ALA A 191 8.83 -15.20 19.02
CA ALA A 191 10.16 -15.79 19.11
C ALA A 191 11.19 -15.05 18.24
N LEU A 192 10.81 -14.66 17.01
CA LEU A 192 11.66 -13.85 16.14
C LEU A 192 11.80 -12.42 16.66
N LEU A 193 10.71 -11.76 17.08
CA LEU A 193 10.76 -10.40 17.63
C LEU A 193 11.65 -10.31 18.87
N LYS A 194 11.64 -11.33 19.74
CA LYS A 194 12.56 -11.39 20.90
C LYS A 194 14.03 -11.41 20.46
N LYS A 195 14.39 -12.17 19.43
CA LYS A 195 15.76 -12.21 18.88
C LYS A 195 16.13 -10.85 18.25
N ILE A 196 15.20 -10.26 17.50
CA ILE A 196 15.36 -8.94 16.89
C ILE A 196 15.62 -7.87 17.96
N ARG A 197 14.84 -7.86 19.05
CA ARG A 197 15.04 -6.93 20.19
C ARG A 197 16.47 -6.99 20.72
N LEU A 198 17.03 -8.19 20.87
CA LEU A 198 18.41 -8.37 21.34
C LEU A 198 19.43 -7.84 20.33
N ILE A 199 19.24 -8.11 19.04
CA ILE A 199 20.13 -7.64 17.96
C ILE A 199 20.14 -6.11 17.90
N VAL A 200 18.96 -5.46 17.88
CA VAL A 200 18.90 -4.00 17.74
C VAL A 200 19.34 -3.25 18.99
N ALA A 201 19.22 -3.87 20.18
CA ALA A 201 19.65 -3.27 21.45
C ALA A 201 21.16 -3.03 21.50
N ASP A 202 21.97 -3.87 20.85
CA ASP A 202 23.44 -3.78 20.82
C ASP A 202 23.93 -2.44 20.21
N TYR A 203 23.12 -1.80 19.37
CA TYR A 203 23.46 -0.55 18.71
C TYR A 203 23.25 0.71 19.57
N GLY A 204 22.69 0.57 20.78
CA GLY A 204 22.58 1.67 21.76
C GLY A 204 21.52 2.73 21.45
N PHE A 205 20.52 2.37 20.65
CA PHE A 205 19.36 3.24 20.37
C PHE A 205 18.31 3.15 21.48
N ARG A 206 17.50 4.21 21.64
CA ARG A 206 16.34 4.17 22.54
C ARG A 206 15.28 3.27 21.96
N ASP A 207 14.90 2.22 22.68
CA ASP A 207 13.81 1.34 22.27
C ASP A 207 12.49 2.13 22.17
N ALA A 208 11.90 2.11 20.98
CA ALA A 208 10.58 2.69 20.69
C ALA A 208 9.59 1.62 20.18
N GLY A 209 9.89 0.34 20.45
CA GLY A 209 9.04 -0.81 20.16
C GLY A 209 9.56 -1.66 19.01
N VAL A 210 9.59 -2.97 19.24
CA VAL A 210 9.81 -4.01 18.22
C VAL A 210 8.59 -4.92 18.26
N GLU A 211 7.66 -4.70 17.35
CA GLU A 211 6.33 -5.33 17.42
C GLU A 211 5.69 -5.56 16.04
N VAL A 212 4.71 -6.47 16.02
CA VAL A 212 3.87 -6.67 14.83
C VAL A 212 2.84 -5.56 14.77
N MET A 213 2.83 -4.82 13.67
CA MET A 213 1.79 -3.84 13.38
C MET A 213 0.51 -4.56 12.93
N THR A 214 -0.63 -4.11 13.44
CA THR A 214 -1.93 -4.55 12.90
C THR A 214 -2.03 -4.09 11.44
N GLY A 215 -2.80 -4.82 10.62
CA GLY A 215 -2.98 -4.39 9.23
C GLY A 215 -3.73 -3.07 9.11
N ASP A 216 -4.62 -2.86 10.08
CA ASP A 216 -5.48 -1.71 10.19
C ASP A 216 -4.67 -0.44 10.52
N ASP A 217 -3.75 -0.53 11.48
CA ASP A 217 -2.79 0.55 11.73
C ASP A 217 -1.85 0.77 10.53
N GLU A 218 -1.48 -0.26 9.77
CA GLU A 218 -0.66 -0.12 8.56
C GLU A 218 -1.37 0.74 7.50
N GLY A 219 -2.65 0.45 7.22
CA GLY A 219 -3.48 1.25 6.29
C GLY A 219 -3.71 2.67 6.80
N LEU A 220 -4.01 2.82 8.10
CA LEU A 220 -4.24 4.13 8.72
C LEU A 220 -3.00 5.02 8.70
N LEU A 221 -1.83 4.47 9.03
CA LEU A 221 -0.56 5.18 8.99
C LEU A 221 -0.20 5.60 7.56
N GLN A 222 -0.49 4.76 6.58
CA GLN A 222 -0.33 5.08 5.16
C GLN A 222 -1.32 6.14 4.69
N TRP A 223 -2.53 6.21 5.26
CA TRP A 223 -3.47 7.28 4.94
C TRP A 223 -3.05 8.63 5.51
N ILE A 224 -2.65 8.65 6.79
CA ILE A 224 -2.04 9.83 7.44
C ILE A 224 -0.81 10.24 6.64
N ALA A 225 -0.08 9.24 6.13
CA ALA A 225 1.08 9.44 5.30
C ALA A 225 0.75 10.36 4.16
N VAL A 226 -0.01 9.83 3.21
CA VAL A 226 -0.26 10.43 1.91
C VAL A 226 -0.91 11.81 2.07
N ASN A 227 -1.88 11.91 2.97
CA ASN A 227 -2.59 13.17 3.17
C ASN A 227 -1.75 14.26 3.84
N SER A 228 -0.75 13.90 4.67
CA SER A 228 0.20 14.89 5.21
C SER A 228 1.05 15.50 4.09
N LEU A 229 1.33 14.75 3.04
CA LEU A 229 2.28 15.13 1.96
C LEU A 229 1.63 16.04 0.96
N LEU A 230 0.38 15.70 0.67
CA LEU A 230 -0.49 16.48 -0.18
C LEU A 230 -0.92 17.77 0.56
N GLY A 231 -0.54 17.95 1.83
CA GLY A 231 -0.91 19.12 2.63
C GLY A 231 -2.40 19.14 2.99
N ARG A 232 -3.08 18.00 2.96
CA ARG A 232 -4.53 17.89 3.12
C ARG A 232 -4.98 17.81 4.57
N LEU A 233 -4.12 17.30 5.47
CA LEU A 233 -4.48 17.20 6.90
C LEU A 233 -4.57 18.55 7.63
N GLN A 234 -3.93 19.60 7.09
CA GLN A 234 -3.89 20.94 7.70
C GLN A 234 -4.74 21.96 6.96
N THR A 235 -5.51 21.53 5.96
CA THR A 235 -6.35 22.39 5.13
C THR A 235 -7.80 21.91 5.17
N ASN A 236 -8.71 22.73 4.65
CA ASN A 236 -10.12 22.33 4.45
C ASN A 236 -10.30 21.49 3.17
N GLN A 237 -9.22 21.04 2.53
CA GLN A 237 -9.31 20.20 1.34
C GLN A 237 -9.69 18.78 1.73
N SER A 238 -10.48 18.13 0.88
CA SER A 238 -10.77 16.70 1.01
C SER A 238 -9.48 15.89 0.97
N THR A 239 -9.39 14.89 1.83
CA THR A 239 -8.32 13.89 1.81
C THR A 239 -8.51 12.90 0.65
N VAL A 240 -7.46 12.19 0.28
CA VAL A 240 -7.52 11.14 -0.76
C VAL A 240 -7.82 9.77 -0.16
N VAL A 241 -8.36 8.88 -1.01
CA VAL A 241 -8.34 7.43 -0.79
C VAL A 241 -6.91 6.93 -0.96
N VAL A 242 -6.49 6.03 -0.08
CA VAL A 242 -5.16 5.41 -0.14
C VAL A 242 -5.31 3.91 -0.25
N LEU A 243 -4.64 3.34 -1.24
CA LEU A 243 -4.54 1.91 -1.48
C LEU A 243 -3.08 1.49 -1.33
N ASP A 244 -2.82 0.43 -0.57
CA ASP A 244 -1.47 -0.13 -0.45
C ASP A 244 -1.47 -1.60 -0.86
N LEU A 245 -0.63 -1.97 -1.82
CA LEU A 245 -0.46 -3.37 -2.23
C LEU A 245 0.91 -3.85 -1.76
N GLY A 246 0.91 -4.53 -0.61
CA GLY A 246 2.08 -5.21 -0.07
C GLY A 246 2.28 -6.60 -0.66
N GLY A 247 3.31 -7.30 -0.18
CA GLY A 247 3.56 -8.69 -0.62
C GLY A 247 2.56 -9.69 -0.06
N ALA A 248 2.19 -9.54 1.21
CA ALA A 248 1.32 -10.50 1.92
C ALA A 248 -0.10 -9.97 2.21
N SER A 249 -0.32 -8.66 2.26
CA SER A 249 -1.65 -8.04 2.40
C SER A 249 -1.80 -6.86 1.45
N THR A 250 -3.04 -6.41 1.29
CA THR A 250 -3.38 -5.10 0.72
C THR A 250 -4.30 -4.34 1.67
N GLN A 251 -4.25 -3.02 1.61
CA GLN A 251 -4.97 -2.13 2.50
C GLN A 251 -5.71 -1.06 1.72
N ILE A 252 -6.83 -0.62 2.27
CA ILE A 252 -7.60 0.54 1.84
C ILE A 252 -7.85 1.44 3.05
N ALA A 253 -7.76 2.75 2.86
CA ALA A 253 -8.14 3.72 3.88
C ALA A 253 -8.64 5.03 3.24
N TYR A 254 -9.74 5.58 3.77
CA TYR A 254 -10.30 6.87 3.34
C TYR A 254 -11.12 7.54 4.45
N ALA A 255 -11.19 8.87 4.42
CA ALA A 255 -12.05 9.62 5.33
C ALA A 255 -13.53 9.50 4.93
N LEU A 256 -14.39 9.44 5.93
CA LEU A 256 -15.83 9.45 5.78
C LEU A 256 -16.37 10.88 5.79
N ASP A 257 -17.47 11.10 5.07
CA ASP A 257 -18.24 12.34 5.15
C ASP A 257 -18.94 12.43 6.53
N ASP A 258 -19.21 13.65 7.00
CA ASP A 258 -19.91 13.86 8.26
C ASP A 258 -21.34 13.33 8.19
N GLY A 259 -21.82 12.70 9.27
CA GLY A 259 -23.21 12.23 9.38
C GLY A 259 -23.49 10.86 8.77
N ILE A 260 -22.48 10.11 8.35
CA ILE A 260 -22.62 8.70 7.93
C ILE A 260 -23.14 7.87 9.12
N GLU A 261 -24.31 7.25 8.96
CA GLU A 261 -24.86 6.30 9.93
C GLU A 261 -24.21 4.93 9.78
N THR A 262 -23.76 4.34 10.90
CA THR A 262 -23.16 3.00 10.91
C THR A 262 -23.70 2.18 12.06
N THR A 263 -23.88 0.89 11.79
CA THR A 263 -24.22 -0.12 12.79
C THR A 263 -23.04 -0.40 13.73
N ASP A 264 -23.29 -1.06 14.87
CA ASP A 264 -22.24 -1.33 15.86
C ASP A 264 -21.11 -2.22 15.34
N TRP A 265 -21.40 -3.15 14.42
CA TRP A 265 -20.37 -3.98 13.82
C TRP A 265 -19.56 -3.21 12.76
N GLN A 266 -20.19 -2.31 11.99
CA GLN A 266 -19.49 -1.48 11.00
C GLN A 266 -18.49 -0.51 11.65
N LYS A 267 -18.77 -0.06 12.88
CA LYS A 267 -17.84 0.77 13.65
C LYS A 267 -16.49 0.10 13.89
N SER A 268 -16.37 -1.23 13.80
CA SER A 268 -15.06 -1.90 13.93
C SER A 268 -14.11 -1.61 12.78
N PHE A 269 -14.61 -1.14 11.63
CA PHE A 269 -13.83 -0.73 10.46
C PHE A 269 -13.52 0.76 10.44
N ILE A 270 -13.98 1.49 11.47
CA ILE A 270 -13.92 2.95 11.51
C ILE A 270 -13.04 3.42 12.67
N ARG A 271 -12.03 4.21 12.33
CA ARG A 271 -11.12 4.83 13.29
C ARG A 271 -11.37 6.32 13.33
N ALA A 272 -11.61 6.85 14.52
CA ALA A 272 -11.69 8.28 14.75
C ALA A 272 -10.30 8.81 15.16
N LEU A 273 -9.77 9.78 14.40
CA LEU A 273 -8.48 10.39 14.68
C LEU A 273 -8.59 11.91 14.79
N PRO A 274 -7.93 12.54 15.79
CA PRO A 274 -7.74 13.98 15.78
C PRO A 274 -6.74 14.34 14.68
N LEU A 275 -7.07 15.33 13.84
CA LEU A 275 -6.09 15.83 12.88
C LEU A 275 -4.97 16.59 13.59
N PRO A 276 -3.69 16.34 13.27
CA PRO A 276 -2.58 17.07 13.88
C PRO A 276 -2.73 18.59 13.69
N GLY A 277 -2.82 19.32 14.81
CA GLY A 277 -2.97 20.78 14.80
C GLY A 277 -4.41 21.28 14.66
N SER A 278 -5.42 20.40 14.81
CA SER A 278 -6.84 20.74 14.81
C SER A 278 -7.59 20.02 15.94
N GLU A 279 -8.69 20.61 16.41
CA GLU A 279 -9.65 19.92 17.29
C GLU A 279 -10.63 19.02 16.50
N ARG A 280 -10.56 19.04 15.17
CA ARG A 280 -11.42 18.23 14.30
C ARG A 280 -11.02 16.76 14.38
N MET A 281 -12.01 15.92 14.71
CA MET A 281 -11.93 14.47 14.55
C MET A 281 -12.31 14.10 13.12
N VAL A 282 -11.54 13.23 12.48
CA VAL A 282 -11.88 12.62 11.20
C VAL A 282 -12.17 11.15 11.43
N GLN A 283 -13.29 10.68 10.89
CA GLN A 283 -13.61 9.26 10.84
C GLN A 283 -13.01 8.67 9.57
N ILE A 284 -12.29 7.57 9.72
CA ILE A 284 -11.55 6.92 8.64
C ILE A 284 -12.04 5.49 8.57
N TYR A 285 -12.61 5.10 7.43
CA TYR A 285 -12.76 3.70 7.12
C TYR A 285 -11.40 3.14 6.73
N GLU A 286 -11.04 2.00 7.29
CA GLU A 286 -9.82 1.29 6.95
C GLU A 286 -10.01 -0.22 7.05
N HIS A 287 -9.28 -0.95 6.20
CA HIS A 287 -9.25 -2.40 6.26
C HIS A 287 -7.96 -2.98 5.67
N SER A 288 -7.50 -4.09 6.25
CA SER A 288 -6.37 -4.89 5.75
C SER A 288 -6.77 -6.31 5.35
N TYR A 289 -6.65 -6.59 4.05
CA TYR A 289 -6.90 -7.91 3.47
C TYR A 289 -5.66 -8.80 3.56
N LEU A 290 -5.49 -9.48 4.69
CA LEU A 290 -4.39 -10.43 4.89
C LEU A 290 -4.49 -11.63 3.93
N GLY A 291 -3.37 -11.98 3.29
CA GLY A 291 -3.32 -13.04 2.29
C GLY A 291 -3.77 -12.61 0.89
N TYR A 292 -4.00 -11.31 0.67
CA TYR A 292 -4.38 -10.73 -0.62
C TYR A 292 -3.35 -9.72 -1.15
N GLY A 293 -2.17 -9.62 -0.52
CA GLY A 293 -1.03 -8.94 -1.14
C GLY A 293 -0.53 -9.68 -2.37
N LEU A 294 0.29 -9.03 -3.19
CA LEU A 294 0.67 -9.53 -4.53
C LEU A 294 1.21 -10.97 -4.51
N VAL A 295 2.13 -11.29 -3.61
CA VAL A 295 2.76 -12.62 -3.50
C VAL A 295 1.78 -13.64 -2.95
N ALA A 296 1.02 -13.27 -1.91
CA ALA A 296 0.03 -14.17 -1.31
C ALA A 296 -1.14 -14.48 -2.25
N ALA A 297 -1.64 -13.47 -2.97
CA ALA A 297 -2.69 -13.62 -3.97
C ALA A 297 -2.23 -14.52 -5.12
N ARG A 298 -0.99 -14.34 -5.61
CA ARG A 298 -0.38 -15.24 -6.60
C ARG A 298 -0.37 -16.69 -6.13
N GLN A 299 0.04 -16.95 -4.89
CA GLN A 299 0.00 -18.32 -4.33
C GLN A 299 -1.42 -18.91 -4.27
N LYS A 300 -2.44 -18.10 -3.95
CA LYS A 300 -3.85 -18.54 -4.00
C LYS A 300 -4.27 -18.90 -5.42
N ILE A 301 -3.97 -18.05 -6.40
CA ILE A 301 -4.24 -18.30 -7.82
C ILE A 301 -3.57 -19.60 -8.29
N MET A 302 -2.30 -19.81 -7.92
CA MET A 302 -1.59 -21.05 -8.26
C MET A 302 -2.26 -22.29 -7.68
N LYS A 303 -2.73 -22.24 -6.42
CA LYS A 303 -3.45 -23.34 -5.79
C LYS A 303 -4.75 -23.69 -6.52
N GLU A 304 -5.53 -22.68 -6.93
CA GLU A 304 -6.75 -22.89 -7.71
C GLU A 304 -6.47 -23.53 -9.08
N VAL A 305 -5.40 -23.13 -9.76
CA VAL A 305 -4.99 -23.75 -11.03
C VAL A 305 -4.60 -25.21 -10.81
N ASN A 306 -3.78 -25.49 -9.80
CA ASN A 306 -3.30 -26.85 -9.51
C ASN A 306 -4.41 -27.81 -9.06
N ALA A 307 -5.49 -27.28 -8.48
CA ALA A 307 -6.66 -28.06 -8.05
C ALA A 307 -7.70 -28.27 -9.15
N SER A 308 -7.54 -27.65 -10.32
CA SER A 308 -8.54 -27.63 -11.39
C SER A 308 -8.11 -28.44 -12.60
N ASP A 309 -8.78 -29.59 -12.85
CA ASP A 309 -8.59 -30.41 -14.06
C ASP A 309 -8.93 -29.65 -15.36
N LEU A 310 -9.70 -28.56 -15.26
CA LEU A 310 -10.11 -27.71 -16.39
C LEU A 310 -9.06 -26.67 -16.80
N LEU A 311 -7.96 -26.53 -16.04
CA LEU A 311 -6.92 -25.52 -16.27
C LEU A 311 -5.55 -26.20 -16.46
N PRO A 312 -5.30 -26.87 -17.61
CA PRO A 312 -4.04 -27.60 -17.86
C PRO A 312 -2.81 -26.69 -17.95
N ARG A 313 -3.02 -25.38 -18.17
CA ARG A 313 -2.00 -24.34 -18.25
C ARG A 313 -2.50 -23.10 -17.51
N ASN A 314 -1.60 -22.34 -16.92
CA ASN A 314 -1.99 -21.18 -16.12
C ASN A 314 -2.35 -19.98 -17.03
N PRO A 315 -3.60 -19.48 -17.02
CA PRO A 315 -4.03 -18.37 -17.87
C PRO A 315 -3.36 -17.03 -17.51
N CYS A 316 -2.89 -16.87 -16.27
CA CYS A 316 -2.30 -15.65 -15.73
C CYS A 316 -0.83 -15.46 -16.09
N PHE A 317 -0.19 -16.45 -16.71
CA PHE A 317 1.21 -16.37 -17.12
C PHE A 317 1.33 -16.22 -18.64
N PRO A 318 2.40 -15.57 -19.13
CA PRO A 318 2.68 -15.49 -20.56
C PRO A 318 2.71 -16.89 -21.21
N TRP A 319 2.33 -16.96 -22.49
CA TRP A 319 2.38 -18.22 -23.22
C TRP A 319 3.77 -18.85 -23.13
N SER A 320 3.84 -20.15 -22.85
CA SER A 320 5.09 -20.92 -22.74
C SER A 320 6.06 -20.49 -21.64
N ALA A 321 5.64 -19.63 -20.70
CA ALA A 321 6.44 -19.34 -19.52
C ALA A 321 6.60 -20.62 -18.69
N ASP A 322 7.86 -20.95 -18.36
CA ASP A 322 8.18 -22.00 -17.39
C ASP A 322 7.77 -21.51 -16.00
N LEU A 323 6.98 -22.33 -15.31
CA LEU A 323 6.59 -22.07 -13.94
C LEU A 323 7.65 -22.67 -13.00
N PRO A 324 8.11 -21.95 -11.96
CA PRO A 324 8.97 -22.52 -10.93
C PRO A 324 8.36 -23.81 -10.36
N GLN A 325 9.16 -24.85 -10.14
CA GLN A 325 8.69 -26.17 -9.68
C GLN A 325 7.94 -26.11 -8.34
N ASP A 326 8.26 -25.09 -7.54
CA ASP A 326 7.72 -24.72 -6.24
C ASP A 326 6.38 -23.94 -6.31
N GLU A 327 5.93 -23.51 -7.50
CA GLU A 327 4.63 -22.85 -7.71
C GLU A 327 3.54 -23.77 -8.28
N GLY A 328 3.81 -25.05 -8.57
CA GLY A 328 2.76 -26.04 -8.92
C GLY A 328 3.06 -26.93 -10.13
N HIS A 329 2.43 -28.11 -10.15
CA HIS A 329 2.43 -29.01 -11.32
C HIS A 329 1.45 -28.46 -12.39
N GLY A 330 1.96 -28.02 -13.55
CA GLY A 330 1.14 -27.56 -14.69
C GLY A 330 2.01 -27.14 -15.89
N ALA A 331 1.50 -27.29 -17.12
CA ALA A 331 2.26 -27.23 -18.38
C ALA A 331 2.63 -25.81 -18.88
N GLY A 332 3.09 -24.94 -17.97
CA GLY A 332 3.48 -23.56 -18.27
C GLY A 332 2.30 -22.59 -18.45
N GLY A 333 2.60 -21.35 -18.87
CA GLY A 333 1.59 -20.31 -19.07
C GLY A 333 0.80 -20.40 -20.38
N ALA A 334 -0.47 -19.95 -20.34
CA ALA A 334 -1.41 -19.94 -21.47
C ALA A 334 -1.67 -18.55 -22.06
N GLY A 335 -1.28 -17.47 -21.37
CA GLY A 335 -1.42 -16.10 -21.86
C GLY A 335 -2.87 -15.67 -22.13
N ASN A 336 -3.84 -16.15 -21.34
CA ASN A 336 -5.26 -15.83 -21.54
C ASN A 336 -5.76 -14.88 -20.46
N ALA A 337 -5.73 -13.58 -20.75
CA ALA A 337 -6.09 -12.56 -19.78
C ALA A 337 -7.55 -12.61 -19.35
N GLN A 338 -8.49 -12.93 -20.25
CA GLN A 338 -9.91 -13.05 -19.89
C GLN A 338 -10.13 -14.19 -18.88
N GLN A 339 -9.55 -15.37 -19.15
CA GLN A 339 -9.61 -16.48 -18.21
C GLN A 339 -8.87 -16.17 -16.91
N CYS A 340 -7.76 -15.43 -16.96
CA CYS A 340 -7.07 -15.02 -15.75
C CYS A 340 -7.93 -14.06 -14.90
N VAL A 341 -8.57 -13.05 -15.50
CA VAL A 341 -9.47 -12.13 -14.78
C VAL A 341 -10.62 -12.90 -14.13
N GLN A 342 -11.20 -13.88 -14.83
CA GLN A 342 -12.23 -14.76 -14.26
C GLN A 342 -11.70 -15.59 -13.09
N LEU A 343 -10.50 -16.15 -13.21
CA LEU A 343 -9.85 -16.92 -12.16
C LEU A 343 -9.54 -16.05 -10.93
N ILE A 344 -8.95 -14.88 -11.14
CA ILE A 344 -8.68 -13.90 -10.07
C ILE A 344 -9.98 -13.49 -9.39
N SER A 345 -11.03 -13.18 -10.16
CA SER A 345 -12.34 -12.81 -9.62
C SER A 345 -12.90 -13.89 -8.69
N ARG A 346 -12.71 -15.17 -9.04
CA ARG A 346 -13.10 -16.31 -8.19
C ARG A 346 -12.24 -16.44 -6.93
N VAL A 347 -10.94 -16.17 -7.02
CA VAL A 347 -10.03 -16.16 -5.86
C VAL A 347 -10.36 -15.02 -4.89
N LEU A 348 -10.77 -13.86 -5.43
CA LEU A 348 -11.12 -12.68 -4.65
C LEU A 348 -12.50 -12.82 -4.01
N ARG A 349 -13.51 -13.29 -4.75
CA ARG A 349 -14.90 -13.43 -4.25
C ARG A 349 -15.20 -14.87 -3.77
N PRO A 350 -15.37 -15.10 -2.46
CA PRO A 350 -16.10 -16.28 -2.00
C PRO A 350 -17.60 -16.11 -2.30
N ALA A 351 -18.29 -17.20 -2.59
CA ALA A 351 -19.69 -17.19 -3.06
C ALA A 351 -20.73 -16.57 -2.11
N ASP A 352 -20.40 -16.31 -0.84
CA ASP A 352 -21.33 -15.77 0.17
C ASP A 352 -20.59 -14.80 1.10
N CYS A 353 -21.23 -13.73 1.60
CA CYS A 353 -20.71 -12.94 2.73
C CYS A 353 -20.91 -13.70 4.05
N ASN A 354 -20.03 -13.53 5.05
CA ASN A 354 -20.31 -13.96 6.43
C ASN A 354 -21.18 -12.90 7.10
N ASP A 355 -22.34 -12.65 6.52
CA ASP A 355 -23.28 -11.62 6.95
C ASP A 355 -24.51 -12.27 7.60
N PRO A 356 -24.77 -12.04 8.90
CA PRO A 356 -26.04 -12.45 9.52
C PRO A 356 -27.24 -11.62 9.05
N VAL A 357 -27.03 -10.49 8.35
CA VAL A 357 -28.02 -9.52 7.87
C VAL A 357 -27.77 -9.25 6.38
N ALA A 358 -27.77 -10.31 5.59
CA ALA A 358 -27.47 -10.33 4.16
C ALA A 358 -27.95 -9.09 3.38
N GLU A 359 -27.03 -8.17 3.11
CA GLU A 359 -27.08 -7.34 1.90
C GLU A 359 -25.78 -7.54 1.12
N ALA A 360 -25.85 -8.46 0.15
CA ALA A 360 -24.73 -8.87 -0.70
C ALA A 360 -24.08 -7.69 -1.47
N ASP A 361 -24.79 -6.57 -1.62
CA ASP A 361 -24.32 -5.37 -2.31
C ASP A 361 -23.44 -4.45 -1.45
N SER A 362 -23.20 -4.80 -0.18
CA SER A 362 -22.36 -4.01 0.75
C SER A 362 -20.96 -4.59 0.99
N CYS A 363 -20.64 -5.76 0.44
CA CYS A 363 -19.35 -6.43 0.62
C CYS A 363 -18.39 -6.15 -0.55
N ASP A 364 -17.10 -5.97 -0.24
CA ASP A 364 -16.01 -6.04 -1.20
C ASP A 364 -15.60 -7.52 -1.41
N PHE A 365 -14.30 -7.81 -1.53
CA PHE A 365 -13.79 -9.18 -1.58
C PHE A 365 -13.53 -9.76 -0.19
N ALA A 366 -13.27 -11.08 -0.13
CA ALA A 366 -12.99 -11.79 1.13
C ALA A 366 -14.10 -11.71 2.22
N ARG A 367 -15.37 -11.45 1.84
CA ARG A 367 -16.52 -11.32 2.75
C ARG A 367 -16.42 -10.11 3.69
N VAL A 368 -15.71 -9.07 3.29
CA VAL A 368 -15.51 -7.87 4.11
C VAL A 368 -16.48 -6.78 3.64
N TRP A 369 -17.03 -6.02 4.58
CA TRP A 369 -17.81 -4.81 4.26
C TRP A 369 -16.97 -3.81 3.48
N ALA A 370 -17.49 -3.29 2.37
CA ALA A 370 -16.78 -2.33 1.50
C ALA A 370 -16.64 -0.92 2.11
N GLY A 371 -17.25 -0.70 3.28
CA GLY A 371 -17.46 0.62 3.86
C GLY A 371 -18.76 1.27 3.36
N PRO A 372 -19.06 2.50 3.79
CA PRO A 372 -20.31 3.19 3.47
C PRO A 372 -20.36 3.78 2.04
N GLY A 373 -19.35 3.47 1.21
CA GLY A 373 -19.16 4.04 -0.12
C GLY A 373 -18.11 5.15 -0.13
N MET A 374 -17.32 5.20 -1.21
CA MET A 374 -16.33 6.25 -1.44
C MET A 374 -16.96 7.38 -2.27
N ASN A 375 -17.03 8.59 -1.72
CA ASN A 375 -17.45 9.75 -2.49
C ASN A 375 -16.29 10.28 -3.36
N LEU A 376 -16.05 9.63 -4.50
CA LEU A 376 -15.00 10.02 -5.45
C LEU A 376 -15.29 11.36 -6.16
N SER A 377 -16.53 11.85 -6.13
CA SER A 377 -16.88 13.14 -6.76
C SER A 377 -16.30 14.35 -6.02
N ASN A 378 -16.11 14.24 -4.69
CA ASN A 378 -15.54 15.28 -3.83
C ASN A 378 -14.13 14.95 -3.32
N GLN A 379 -13.66 13.72 -3.52
CA GLN A 379 -12.30 13.29 -3.21
C GLN A 379 -11.41 13.40 -4.45
N SER A 380 -10.11 13.68 -4.26
CA SER A 380 -9.19 13.56 -5.39
C SER A 380 -8.90 12.10 -5.67
N GLN A 381 -8.42 11.81 -6.88
CA GLN A 381 -8.05 10.49 -7.38
C GLN A 381 -7.38 9.60 -6.29
N PRO A 382 -7.79 8.32 -6.15
CA PRO A 382 -7.14 7.40 -5.23
C PRO A 382 -5.64 7.29 -5.49
N VAL A 383 -4.87 7.17 -4.41
CA VAL A 383 -3.41 7.02 -4.47
C VAL A 383 -3.02 5.57 -4.18
N GLY A 384 -2.45 4.91 -5.18
CA GLY A 384 -1.89 3.56 -5.09
C GLY A 384 -0.41 3.56 -4.67
N CYS A 385 -0.10 2.81 -3.61
CA CYS A 385 1.22 2.68 -3.01
C CYS A 385 1.83 1.28 -3.22
N SER A 386 3.14 1.15 -2.96
CA SER A 386 3.88 -0.11 -3.02
C SER A 386 3.78 -0.81 -4.38
N PHE A 387 3.30 -2.06 -4.46
CA PHE A 387 3.24 -2.79 -5.73
C PHE A 387 2.27 -2.19 -6.74
N TYR A 388 1.34 -1.31 -6.35
CA TYR A 388 0.59 -0.52 -7.33
C TYR A 388 1.55 0.31 -8.20
N PHE A 389 2.59 0.90 -7.63
CA PHE A 389 3.62 1.58 -8.41
C PHE A 389 4.65 0.60 -8.96
N PHE A 390 5.30 -0.18 -8.10
CA PHE A 390 6.46 -0.98 -8.52
C PHE A 390 6.09 -2.03 -9.56
N GLY A 391 4.86 -2.57 -9.51
CA GLY A 391 4.37 -3.48 -10.55
C GLY A 391 4.21 -2.79 -11.90
N LEU A 392 3.78 -1.53 -11.93
CA LEU A 392 3.65 -0.74 -13.15
C LEU A 392 4.99 -0.22 -13.67
N GLU A 393 5.93 0.10 -12.77
CA GLU A 393 7.33 0.37 -13.12
C GLU A 393 8.00 -0.87 -13.75
N ASP A 394 7.87 -2.03 -13.10
CA ASP A 394 8.42 -3.30 -13.59
C ASP A 394 7.81 -3.71 -14.94
N ALA A 395 6.54 -3.35 -15.19
CA ALA A 395 5.86 -3.55 -16.47
C ALA A 395 6.25 -2.52 -17.54
N GLY A 396 7.04 -1.49 -17.20
CA GLY A 396 7.44 -0.42 -18.10
C GLY A 396 6.35 0.62 -18.39
N ALA A 397 5.21 0.57 -17.69
CA ALA A 397 4.13 1.54 -17.80
C ALA A 397 4.49 2.87 -17.09
N VAL A 398 5.42 2.82 -16.13
CA VAL A 398 5.94 4.00 -15.45
C VAL A 398 7.46 4.11 -15.67
N PRO A 399 8.00 5.28 -16.07
CA PRO A 399 9.44 5.46 -16.23
C PRO A 399 10.20 5.18 -14.93
N SER A 400 11.35 4.52 -15.03
CA SER A 400 12.19 4.15 -13.87
C SER A 400 12.78 5.32 -13.06
N ASP A 401 12.67 6.54 -13.57
CA ASP A 401 13.06 7.77 -12.88
C ASP A 401 11.85 8.62 -12.42
N ALA A 402 10.64 8.21 -12.78
CA ALA A 402 9.41 8.86 -12.37
C ALA A 402 9.19 8.64 -10.89
N THR A 403 8.73 9.71 -10.23
CA THR A 403 8.43 9.64 -8.80
C THR A 403 6.96 9.56 -8.43
N SER A 404 6.13 9.76 -9.44
CA SER A 404 4.71 9.56 -9.42
C SER A 404 4.24 9.37 -10.86
N ALA A 405 3.11 8.71 -11.07
CA ALA A 405 2.45 8.65 -12.37
C ALA A 405 0.94 8.77 -12.19
N GLU A 406 0.24 9.32 -13.17
CA GLU A 406 -1.21 9.19 -13.28
C GLU A 406 -1.45 8.08 -14.31
N VAL A 407 -2.22 7.06 -13.94
CA VAL A 407 -2.43 5.89 -14.80
C VAL A 407 -3.92 5.59 -14.87
N ALA A 408 -4.43 5.50 -16.10
CA ALA A 408 -5.75 4.97 -16.38
C ALA A 408 -5.63 3.46 -16.61
N ILE A 409 -6.29 2.65 -15.79
CA ILE A 409 -6.25 1.20 -15.95
C ILE A 409 -7.40 0.79 -16.85
N SER A 410 -7.11 0.28 -18.05
CA SER A 410 -8.09 -0.40 -18.89
C SER A 410 -7.71 -1.86 -19.07
N VAL A 411 -8.68 -2.77 -18.86
CA VAL A 411 -8.50 -4.20 -19.11
C VAL A 411 -9.11 -4.50 -20.48
N THR A 412 -8.35 -4.24 -21.55
CA THR A 412 -8.78 -4.61 -22.91
C THR A 412 -8.01 -5.84 -23.40
N PRO A 413 -8.69 -6.93 -23.81
CA PRO A 413 -8.02 -8.07 -24.41
C PRO A 413 -7.50 -7.69 -25.81
N SER A 414 -6.18 -7.61 -25.98
CA SER A 414 -5.58 -7.45 -27.31
C SER A 414 -5.06 -8.79 -27.85
N PRO A 415 -5.22 -9.09 -29.16
CA PRO A 415 -4.71 -10.31 -29.76
C PRO A 415 -3.18 -10.36 -29.89
N CYS A 416 -2.48 -9.23 -29.71
CA CYS A 416 -1.02 -9.14 -29.85
C CYS A 416 -0.28 -8.96 -28.53
N SER A 417 -0.98 -8.64 -27.44
CA SER A 417 -0.46 -8.61 -26.08
C SER A 417 -1.63 -8.77 -25.10
N PRO A 418 -1.87 -9.99 -24.59
CA PRO A 418 -2.97 -10.21 -23.66
C PRO A 418 -2.81 -9.45 -22.33
N TRP A 419 -1.63 -8.86 -22.06
CA TRP A 419 -1.27 -8.20 -20.79
C TRP A 419 -0.80 -6.76 -20.94
N ALA A 420 -1.15 -6.06 -22.03
CA ALA A 420 -0.76 -4.67 -22.20
C ALA A 420 -1.45 -3.77 -21.17
N LEU A 421 -0.70 -3.34 -20.15
CA LEU A 421 -0.98 -2.12 -19.40
C LEU A 421 -0.54 -0.96 -20.31
N ALA A 422 -1.49 -0.12 -20.74
CA ALA A 422 -1.22 1.05 -21.56
C ALA A 422 -1.17 2.32 -20.70
#